data_AF-A0A3D2NM83-F1
#
_entry.id   AF-A0A3D2NM83-F1
#
_cell.length_a   1.000
_cell.length_b   1.000
_cell.length_c   1.000
_cell.angle_alpha   90.00
_cell.angle_beta   90.00
_cell.angle_gamma   90.00
#
_symmetry.space_group_name_H-M   'P 1'
#
loop_
_entity.id
_entity.type
_entity.pdbx_description
1 polymer ?
#
loop_
_entity_poly.entity_id
_entity_poly.type
_entity_poly.pdbx_seq_one_letter_code
_entity_poly.pdbx_strand_id
1 'polypeptide(L)' 'LPSAQEYFKYYGLTQERLALAKPDAIVMHPGPMNRGVEIDSSVADG' A
#
# COMPACT_ATOMS: atom_id res chain seq x y z
N LEU A 1 14.23 -9.49 -12.71
CA LEU A 1 13.54 -8.45 -11.91
C LEU A 1 12.50 -9.15 -11.06
N PRO A 2 12.34 -8.82 -9.76
CA PRO A 2 11.28 -9.39 -8.94
C PRO A 2 9.92 -9.09 -9.55
N SER A 3 8.97 -10.01 -9.40
CA SER A 3 7.60 -9.83 -9.86
C SER A 3 6.87 -8.74 -9.08
N ALA A 4 5.81 -8.18 -9.66
CA ALA A 4 4.94 -7.22 -8.96
C ALA A 4 4.38 -7.80 -7.65
N GLN A 5 4.10 -9.11 -7.62
CA GLN A 5 3.63 -9.82 -6.42
C GLN A 5 4.72 -9.94 -5.35
N GLU A 6 5.97 -10.22 -5.72
CA GLU A 6 7.08 -10.21 -4.77
C GLU A 6 7.32 -8.81 -4.22
N TYR A 7 7.27 -7.78 -5.08
CA TYR A 7 7.38 -6.39 -4.63
C TYR A 7 6.27 -6.03 -3.64
N PHE A 8 5.01 -6.34 -3.94
CA PHE A 8 3.89 -6.07 -3.05
C PHE A 8 4.01 -6.81 -1.71
N LYS A 9 4.45 -8.08 -1.73
CA LYS A 9 4.66 -8.87 -0.51
C LYS A 9 5.65 -8.21 0.45
N TYR A 10 6.74 -7.64 -0.09
CA TYR A 10 7.77 -7.02 0.75
C TYR A 10 7.49 -5.56 1.06
N TYR A 11 6.96 -4.79 0.11
CA TYR A 11 6.91 -3.32 0.17
C TYR A 11 5.52 -2.71 0.02
N GLY A 12 4.50 -3.50 -0.32
CA GLY A 12 3.12 -3.01 -0.44
C GLY A 12 2.56 -2.49 0.88
N LEU A 13 1.79 -1.40 0.83
CA LEU A 13 1.06 -0.90 1.98
C LEU A 13 -0.23 -1.71 2.16
N THR A 14 -0.23 -2.61 3.15
CA THR A 14 -1.39 -3.42 3.55
C THR A 14 -2.10 -2.79 4.75
N GLN A 15 -3.32 -3.26 5.06
CA GLN A 15 -4.08 -2.78 6.22
C GLN A 15 -3.36 -3.05 7.55
N GLU A 16 -2.73 -4.23 7.69
CA GLU A 16 -1.98 -4.57 8.91
C GLU A 16 -0.78 -3.64 9.11
N ARG A 17 -0.14 -3.22 8.02
CA ARG A 17 0.97 -2.25 8.06
C ARG A 17 0.46 -0.85 8.37
N LEU A 18 -0.67 -0.45 7.80
CA LEU A 18 -1.28 0.85 8.09
C LEU A 18 -1.76 0.93 9.55
N ALA A 19 -2.25 -0.17 10.13
CA ALA A 19 -2.66 -0.22 11.53
C ALA A 19 -1.51 0.01 12.54
N LEU A 20 -0.25 -0.11 12.09
CA LEU A 20 0.93 0.22 12.90
C LEU A 20 1.33 1.70 12.80
N ALA A 21 0.74 2.45 11.87
CA ALA A 21 0.99 3.88 11.74
C ALA A 21 0.32 4.66 12.88
N LYS A 22 0.67 5.94 13.02
CA LYS A 22 -0.06 6.81 13.95
C LYS A 22 -1.52 6.95 13.50
N PRO A 23 -2.48 7.09 14.42
CA PRO A 23 -3.89 7.27 14.08
C PRO A 23 -4.19 8.46 13.17
N ASP A 24 -3.31 9.47 13.16
CA ASP A 24 -3.39 10.69 12.37
C ASP A 24 -2.44 10.69 11.14
N ALA A 25 -1.86 9.53 10.81
CA ALA A 25 -1.00 9.40 9.64
C ALA A 25 -1.79 9.59 8.34
N ILE A 26 -1.19 10.29 7.38
CA ILE A 26 -1.76 10.52 6.05
C ILE A 26 -1.01 9.65 5.05
N VAL A 27 -1.75 8.81 4.31
CA VAL A 27 -1.22 8.06 3.17
C VAL A 27 -1.20 8.98 1.95
N MET A 28 -0.03 9.15 1.34
CA MET A 28 0.14 9.97 0.13
C MET A 28 0.60 9.09 -1.03
N HIS A 29 0.01 9.28 -2.21
CA HIS A 29 0.42 8.61 -3.44
C HIS A 29 0.46 9.62 -4.61
N PRO A 30 1.61 9.84 -5.27
CA PRO A 30 1.74 10.91 -6.26
C PRO A 30 1.02 10.63 -7.60
N GLY A 31 0.57 9.40 -7.83
CA GLY A 31 -0.27 9.01 -8.97
C GLY A 31 0.53 8.72 -10.25
N PRO A 32 -0.03 7.92 -11.19
CA PRO A 32 -1.24 7.09 -11.05
C PRO A 32 -1.00 5.90 -10.10
N MET A 33 -2.02 5.51 -9.35
CA MET A 33 -1.95 4.47 -8.33
C MET A 33 -2.21 3.08 -8.94
N ASN A 34 -1.26 2.15 -8.78
CA ASN A 34 -1.38 0.75 -9.19
C ASN A 34 -1.95 -0.08 -8.03
N ARG A 35 -3.28 -0.18 -8.00
CA ARG A 35 -4.03 -1.03 -7.05
C ARG A 35 -3.55 -2.50 -7.16
N GLY A 36 -3.27 -3.14 -6.03
CA GLY A 36 -2.80 -4.52 -5.98
C GLY A 36 -1.32 -4.73 -6.35
N VAL A 37 -0.56 -3.65 -6.56
CA VAL A 37 0.89 -3.69 -6.82
C VAL A 37 1.68 -2.92 -5.77
N GLU A 38 1.25 -1.73 -5.39
CA GLU A 38 1.90 -0.91 -4.35
C GLU A 38 1.00 -0.61 -3.14
N ILE A 39 -0.32 -0.74 -3.29
CA ILE A 39 -1.31 -0.45 -2.26
C ILE A 39 -2.49 -1.41 -2.35
N ASP A 40 -2.98 -1.89 -1.20
CA ASP A 40 -4.19 -2.70 -1.13
C ASP A 40 -5.42 -1.84 -1.52
N SER A 41 -6.38 -2.43 -2.25
CA SER A 41 -7.60 -1.72 -2.64
C SER A 41 -8.37 -1.18 -1.44
N SER A 42 -8.41 -1.92 -0.33
CA SER A 42 -9.08 -1.48 0.90
C SER A 42 -8.39 -0.30 1.59
N VAL A 43 -7.08 -0.16 1.41
CA VAL A 43 -6.31 1.01 1.89
C VAL A 43 -6.53 2.21 0.97
N ALA A 44 -6.65 1.98 -0.34
CA ALA A 44 -6.89 3.04 -1.31
C ALA A 44 -8.31 3.62 -1.22
N ASP A 45 -9.29 2.82 -0.80
CA ASP A 45 -10.70 3.23 -0.74
C ASP A 45 -11.09 3.87 0.61
N GLY A 46 -10.25 3.76 1.64
CA GLY A 46 -10.38 4.47 2.94
C GLY A 46 -11.30 3.79 3.95
#